data_AF-A0A1A8GS51-F1
#
_entry.id   AF-A0A1A8GS51-F1
#
_cell.length_a   1.000
_cell.length_b   1.000
_cell.length_c   1.000
_cell.angle_alpha   90.00
_cell.angle_beta   90.00
_cell.angle_gamma   90.00
#
_symmetry.space_group_name_H-M   'P 1'
#
loop_
_entity.id
_entity.type
_entity.pdbx_description
1 polymer ?
#
loop_
_entity_poly.entity_id
_entity_poly.type
_entity_poly.pdbx_seq_one_letter_code
_entity_poly.pdbx_strand_id
1 'polypeptide(L)'
;GSLQPRASSAQVVVVKKMEHLVEVQRGVLELEEFQFGPEGRRVPLCLSWKTREFEEMSGVLLAAFSQELKLKQTILQEVAHTMTSDLSKVYLSCWLHQPFIPAATRLGLEALLLETGHRPL
;
A
#
# COMPACT_ATOMS: atom_id res chain seq x y z
N GLY A 1 -8.90 -25.89 2.27
CA GLY A 1 -7.61 -25.26 1.92
C GLY A 1 -7.59 -24.49 0.60
N SER A 2 -8.70 -23.90 0.13
CA SER A 2 -8.78 -23.23 -1.18
C SER A 2 -8.71 -21.69 -1.15
N LEU A 3 -8.81 -21.07 0.03
CA LEU A 3 -8.78 -19.60 0.21
C LEU A 3 -7.36 -19.04 0.31
N GLN A 4 -6.41 -19.87 0.77
CA GLN A 4 -5.04 -19.47 1.09
C GLN A 4 -4.18 -19.04 -0.12
N PRO A 5 -4.24 -19.70 -1.29
CA PRO A 5 -3.49 -19.27 -2.47
C PRO A 5 -4.04 -17.98 -3.10
N ARG A 6 -5.37 -17.78 -3.01
CA ARG A 6 -6.07 -16.63 -3.63
C ARG A 6 -5.85 -15.32 -2.88
N ALA A 7 -5.79 -15.36 -1.55
CA ALA A 7 -5.55 -14.15 -0.76
C ALA A 7 -4.12 -13.61 -0.96
N SER A 8 -3.13 -14.51 -1.05
CA SER A 8 -1.75 -14.13 -1.33
C SER A 8 -1.58 -13.57 -2.75
N SER A 9 -2.27 -14.13 -3.75
CA SER A 9 -2.18 -13.63 -5.13
C SER A 9 -2.81 -12.25 -5.29
N ALA A 10 -3.92 -11.96 -4.59
CA ALA A 10 -4.55 -10.65 -4.61
C ALA A 10 -3.63 -9.55 -4.04
N GLN A 11 -2.91 -9.82 -2.94
CA GLN A 11 -1.97 -8.85 -2.36
C GLN A 11 -0.76 -8.60 -3.25
N VAL A 12 -0.25 -9.62 -3.95
CA VAL A 12 0.81 -9.42 -4.96
C VAL A 12 0.33 -8.45 -6.05
N VAL A 13 -0.91 -8.62 -6.55
CA VAL A 13 -1.48 -7.71 -7.55
C VAL A 13 -1.61 -6.28 -7.01
N VAL A 14 -2.05 -6.11 -5.76
CA VAL A 14 -2.15 -4.79 -5.12
C VAL A 14 -0.77 -4.12 -5.01
N VAL A 15 0.24 -4.83 -4.52
CA VAL A 15 1.60 -4.30 -4.42
C VAL A 15 2.13 -3.88 -5.78
N LYS A 16 1.97 -4.71 -6.83
CA LYS A 16 2.39 -4.38 -8.20
C LYS A 16 1.70 -3.13 -8.75
N LYS A 17 0.41 -2.97 -8.47
CA LYS A 17 -0.34 -1.75 -8.85
C LYS A 17 0.15 -0.52 -8.09
N MET A 18 0.47 -0.66 -6.81
CA MET A 18 1.01 0.42 -5.98
C MET A 18 2.42 0.82 -6.42
N GLU A 19 3.28 -0.14 -6.77
CA GLU A 19 4.62 0.13 -7.32
C GLU A 19 4.50 1.00 -8.57
N HIS A 20 3.64 0.60 -9.51
CA HIS A 20 3.41 1.37 -10.73
C HIS A 20 2.82 2.76 -10.45
N LEU A 21 1.87 2.86 -9.52
CA LEU A 21 1.28 4.14 -9.11
C LEU A 21 2.35 5.11 -8.58
N VAL A 22 3.24 4.64 -7.70
CA VAL A 22 4.32 5.44 -7.12
C VAL A 22 5.30 5.89 -8.20
N GLU A 23 5.66 5.02 -9.14
CA GLU A 23 6.53 5.37 -10.27
C GLU A 23 5.91 6.47 -11.14
N VAL A 24 4.64 6.32 -11.52
CA VAL A 24 3.90 7.32 -12.28
C VAL A 24 3.85 8.64 -11.52
N GLN A 25 3.50 8.59 -10.24
CA GLN A 25 3.35 9.79 -9.42
C GLN A 25 4.67 10.54 -9.22
N ARG A 26 5.78 9.81 -9.05
CA ARG A 26 7.12 10.42 -8.99
C ARG A 26 7.44 11.15 -10.29
N GLY A 27 7.13 10.56 -11.44
CA GLY A 27 7.26 11.22 -12.73
C GLY A 27 6.40 12.49 -12.86
N VAL A 28 5.17 12.46 -12.32
CA VAL A 28 4.30 13.66 -12.27
C VAL A 28 4.91 14.74 -11.38
N LEU A 29 5.46 14.38 -10.21
CA LEU A 29 6.11 15.32 -9.30
C LEU A 29 7.35 15.97 -9.93
N GLU A 30 8.22 15.18 -10.54
CA GLU A 30 9.39 15.67 -11.28
C GLU A 30 9.00 16.62 -12.42
N LEU A 31 7.96 16.26 -13.17
CA LEU A 31 7.44 17.08 -14.26
C LEU A 31 6.80 18.39 -13.76
N GLU A 32 6.13 18.36 -12.62
CA GLU A 32 5.55 19.55 -11.98
C GLU A 32 6.66 20.50 -11.50
N GLU A 33 7.68 19.97 -10.82
CA GLU A 33 8.83 20.75 -10.37
C GLU A 33 9.58 21.38 -11.56
N PHE A 34 9.74 20.63 -12.66
CA PHE A 34 10.34 21.16 -13.87
C PHE A 34 9.53 22.31 -14.51
N GLN A 35 8.20 22.19 -14.55
CA GLN A 35 7.34 23.18 -15.23
C GLN A 35 7.04 24.41 -14.38
N PHE A 36 6.88 24.24 -13.06
CA PHE A 36 6.38 25.30 -12.17
C PHE A 36 7.40 25.71 -11.10
N GLY A 37 8.54 25.03 -11.01
CA GLY A 37 9.56 25.27 -10.00
C GLY A 37 9.16 24.74 -8.61
N PRO A 38 9.90 25.10 -7.54
CA PRO A 38 9.73 24.54 -6.21
C PRO A 38 8.40 24.93 -5.54
N GLU A 39 7.75 26.00 -6.00
CA GLU A 39 6.42 26.42 -5.55
C GLU A 39 5.30 25.47 -6.03
N GLY A 40 5.58 24.67 -7.06
CA GLY A 40 4.63 23.73 -7.66
C GLY A 40 3.48 24.42 -8.41
N ARG A 41 2.50 23.64 -8.83
CA ARG A 41 1.34 24.17 -9.56
C ARG A 41 0.37 24.91 -8.62
N ARG A 42 -0.33 25.92 -9.16
CA ARG A 42 -1.33 26.71 -8.39
C ARG A 42 -2.66 26.00 -8.13
N VAL A 43 -3.06 25.10 -9.02
CA VAL A 43 -4.33 24.36 -8.96
C VAL A 43 -4.00 22.89 -8.77
N PRO A 44 -4.52 22.16 -7.77
CA PRO A 44 -4.15 20.75 -7.53
C PRO A 44 -4.59 19.80 -8.65
N LEU A 45 -3.88 18.67 -8.83
CA LEU A 45 -4.23 17.63 -9.84
C LEU A 45 -5.36 16.74 -9.34
N CYS A 46 -5.36 16.53 -8.03
CA CYS A 46 -6.41 15.85 -7.29
C CYS A 46 -7.44 16.87 -6.77
N LEU A 47 -8.37 16.39 -5.95
CA LEU A 47 -9.40 17.24 -5.34
C LEU A 47 -8.79 18.36 -4.48
N SER A 48 -7.98 18.01 -3.49
CA SER A 48 -7.42 18.94 -2.52
C SER A 48 -5.91 18.78 -2.33
N TRP A 49 -5.35 17.60 -2.63
CA TRP A 49 -3.93 17.33 -2.41
C TRP A 49 -3.03 17.96 -3.48
N LYS A 50 -1.89 18.46 -3.01
CA LYS A 50 -0.72 18.75 -3.86
C LYS A 50 -0.12 17.44 -4.36
N THR A 51 0.57 17.53 -5.50
CA THR A 51 1.23 16.38 -6.14
C THR A 51 2.23 15.68 -5.22
N ARG A 52 2.95 16.45 -4.38
CA ARG A 52 3.87 15.92 -3.36
C ARG A 52 3.15 15.12 -2.28
N GLU A 53 2.03 15.63 -1.75
CA GLU A 53 1.26 14.94 -0.69
C GLU A 53 0.74 13.58 -1.20
N PHE A 54 0.33 13.54 -2.47
CA PHE A 54 -0.07 12.30 -3.11
C PHE A 54 1.10 11.32 -3.26
N GLU A 55 2.26 11.80 -3.72
CA GLU A 55 3.48 10.97 -3.86
C GLU A 55 3.85 10.35 -2.52
N GLU A 56 3.95 11.17 -1.48
CA GLU A 56 4.27 10.74 -0.11
C GLU A 56 3.28 9.69 0.39
N MET A 57 1.97 9.94 0.25
CA MET A 57 0.96 8.99 0.68
C MET A 57 1.02 7.67 -0.10
N SER A 58 1.19 7.74 -1.43
CA SER A 58 1.31 6.55 -2.26
C SER A 58 2.53 5.71 -1.88
N GLY A 59 3.65 6.35 -1.49
CA GLY A 59 4.84 5.69 -0.96
C GLY A 59 4.60 5.01 0.40
N VAL A 60 3.92 5.69 1.33
CA VAL A 60 3.53 5.11 2.64
C VAL A 60 2.66 3.87 2.45
N LEU A 61 1.67 3.95 1.56
CA LEU A 61 0.80 2.82 1.24
C LEU A 61 1.60 1.66 0.64
N LEU A 62 2.47 1.93 -0.34
CA LEU A 62 3.31 0.90 -0.96
C LEU A 62 4.20 0.19 0.09
N ALA A 63 4.84 0.94 0.99
CA ALA A 63 5.69 0.38 2.04
C ALA A 63 4.89 -0.57 2.95
N ALA A 64 3.72 -0.13 3.42
CA ALA A 64 2.85 -0.92 4.28
C ALA A 64 2.37 -2.22 3.60
N PHE A 65 1.86 -2.14 2.37
CA PHE A 65 1.40 -3.31 1.62
C PHE A 65 2.54 -4.27 1.27
N SER A 66 3.73 -3.75 0.97
CA SER A 66 4.91 -4.58 0.67
C SER A 66 5.38 -5.33 1.91
N GLN A 67 5.38 -4.68 3.07
CA GLN A 67 5.76 -5.30 4.34
C GLN A 67 4.74 -6.37 4.77
N GLU A 68 3.45 -6.11 4.60
CA GLU A 68 2.39 -7.09 4.85
C GLU A 68 2.50 -8.31 3.91
N LEU A 69 2.76 -8.09 2.62
CA LEU A 69 2.99 -9.17 1.66
C LEU A 69 4.20 -10.03 2.05
N LYS A 70 5.32 -9.39 2.42
CA LYS A 70 6.53 -10.07 2.86
C LYS A 70 6.26 -10.94 4.08
N LEU A 71 5.55 -10.41 5.09
CA LEU A 71 5.16 -11.18 6.28
C LEU A 71 4.39 -12.45 5.90
N LYS A 72 3.41 -12.32 5.02
CA LYS A 72 2.59 -13.46 4.59
C LYS A 72 3.39 -14.49 3.80
N GLN A 73 4.32 -14.05 2.94
CA GLN A 73 5.24 -14.95 2.25
C GLN A 73 6.13 -15.70 3.24
N THR A 74 6.69 -15.02 4.25
CA THR A 74 7.47 -15.64 5.32
C THR A 74 6.63 -16.65 6.10
N ILE A 75 5.40 -16.29 6.51
CA ILE A 75 4.50 -17.22 7.21
C ILE A 75 4.25 -18.48 6.37
N LEU A 76 4.01 -18.35 5.05
CA LEU A 76 3.79 -19.51 4.18
C LEU A 76 5.01 -20.42 4.08
N GLN A 77 6.22 -19.86 4.12
CA GLN A 77 7.47 -20.64 4.10
C GLN A 77 7.73 -21.33 5.44
N GLU A 78 7.45 -20.67 6.56
CA GLU A 78 7.81 -21.14 7.90
C GLU A 78 6.72 -22.03 8.55
N VAL A 79 5.44 -21.86 8.19
CA VAL A 79 4.33 -22.56 8.87
C VAL A 79 4.41 -24.08 8.75
N ALA A 80 4.92 -24.60 7.63
CA ALA A 80 5.11 -26.05 7.44
C ALA A 80 6.29 -26.63 8.24
N HIS A 81 7.25 -25.78 8.62
CA HIS A 81 8.44 -26.15 9.38
C HIS A 81 8.29 -25.86 10.88
N THR A 82 7.15 -25.29 11.30
CA THR A 82 6.89 -24.89 12.68
C THR A 82 6.58 -26.11 13.55
N MET A 83 7.39 -26.32 14.60
CA MET A 83 7.26 -27.47 15.51
C MET A 83 6.48 -27.14 16.80
N THR A 84 6.18 -25.85 17.07
CA THR A 84 5.56 -25.41 18.33
C THR A 84 4.19 -24.77 18.12
N SER A 85 3.21 -25.18 18.93
CA SER A 85 1.82 -24.69 18.86
C SER A 85 1.71 -23.18 19.03
N ASP A 86 2.55 -22.57 19.87
CA ASP A 86 2.49 -21.14 20.15
C ASP A 86 2.95 -20.28 18.97
N LEU A 87 3.98 -20.72 18.24
CA LEU A 87 4.41 -20.00 17.03
C LEU A 87 3.36 -20.09 15.92
N SER A 88 2.67 -21.23 15.78
CA SER A 88 1.54 -21.35 14.86
C SER A 88 0.40 -20.37 15.20
N LYS A 89 0.10 -20.16 16.49
CA LYS A 89 -0.90 -19.16 16.93
C LYS A 89 -0.46 -17.73 16.58
N VAL A 90 0.82 -17.41 16.76
CA VAL A 90 1.37 -16.10 16.38
C VAL A 90 1.23 -15.88 14.87
N TYR A 91 1.62 -16.85 14.04
CA TYR A 91 1.46 -16.75 12.59
C TYR A 91 0.01 -16.59 12.15
N LEU A 92 -0.92 -17.34 12.77
CA LEU A 92 -2.34 -17.19 12.50
C LEU A 92 -2.83 -15.79 12.88
N SER A 93 -2.42 -15.26 14.03
CA SER A 93 -2.76 -13.91 14.48
C SER A 93 -2.25 -12.86 13.49
N CYS A 94 -0.97 -12.94 13.11
CA CYS A 94 -0.38 -12.06 12.10
C CYS A 94 -1.13 -12.11 10.76
N TRP A 95 -1.49 -13.31 10.30
CA TRP A 95 -2.20 -13.50 9.04
C TRP A 95 -3.59 -12.84 9.03
N LEU A 96 -4.33 -12.96 10.15
CA LEU A 96 -5.69 -12.44 10.27
C LEU A 96 -5.71 -10.92 10.50
N HIS A 97 -4.82 -10.43 11.36
CA HIS A 97 -4.87 -9.04 11.83
C HIS A 97 -4.05 -8.06 10.98
N GLN A 98 -3.21 -8.54 10.06
CA GLN A 98 -2.45 -7.71 9.13
C GLN A 98 -1.69 -6.58 9.84
N PRO A 99 -0.73 -6.91 10.73
CA PRO A 99 -0.13 -5.96 11.67
C PRO A 99 0.60 -4.79 10.98
N PHE A 100 0.94 -4.91 9.70
CA PHE A 100 1.58 -3.85 8.93
C PHE A 100 0.61 -2.95 8.17
N ILE A 101 -0.70 -3.17 8.28
CA ILE A 101 -1.75 -2.31 7.73
C ILE A 101 -2.52 -1.64 8.88
N PRO A 102 -1.95 -0.64 9.56
CA PRO A 102 -2.64 0.08 10.64
C PRO A 102 -3.84 0.87 10.10
N ALA A 103 -4.71 1.30 11.02
CA ALA A 103 -5.91 2.10 10.67
C ALA A 103 -5.56 3.37 9.89
N ALA A 104 -4.43 4.00 10.17
CA ALA A 104 -3.95 5.17 9.44
C ALA A 104 -3.66 4.87 7.96
N THR A 105 -3.07 3.72 7.63
CA THR A 105 -2.83 3.28 6.24
C THR A 105 -4.15 3.06 5.51
N ARG A 106 -5.16 2.48 6.19
CA ARG A 106 -6.50 2.33 5.61
C ARG A 106 -7.12 3.69 5.32
N LEU A 107 -7.05 4.62 6.27
CA LEU A 107 -7.55 5.98 6.09
C LEU A 107 -6.82 6.70 4.94
N GLY A 108 -5.50 6.54 4.83
CA GLY A 108 -4.72 7.09 3.73
C GLY A 108 -5.12 6.55 2.37
N LEU A 109 -5.42 5.24 2.27
CA LEU A 109 -5.94 4.64 1.04
C LEU A 109 -7.32 5.21 0.69
N GLU A 110 -8.18 5.35 1.68
CA GLU A 110 -9.51 5.94 1.49
C GLU A 110 -9.45 7.39 1.02
N ALA A 111 -8.53 8.18 1.60
CA ALA A 111 -8.27 9.54 1.16
C ALA A 111 -7.72 9.58 -0.27
N LEU A 112 -6.77 8.70 -0.64
CA LEU A 112 -6.26 8.62 -2.01
C LEU A 112 -7.35 8.28 -3.03
N LEU A 113 -8.24 7.34 -2.70
CA LEU A 113 -9.38 6.99 -3.55
C LEU A 113 -10.37 8.14 -3.69
N LEU A 114 -10.58 8.92 -2.62
CA LEU A 114 -11.40 10.11 -2.66
C LEU A 114 -10.77 11.17 -3.57
N GLU A 115 -9.49 11.49 -3.35
CA GLU A 115 -8.72 12.50 -4.08
C GLU A 115 -8.68 12.26 -5.60
N THR A 116 -8.75 11.00 -6.02
CA THR A 116 -8.78 10.58 -7.43
C THR A 116 -10.19 10.36 -7.99
N GLY A 117 -11.23 10.55 -7.19
CA GLY A 117 -12.63 10.35 -7.60
C GLY A 117 -13.07 8.89 -7.72
N HIS A 118 -12.25 7.93 -7.28
CA HIS A 118 -12.62 6.50 -7.24
C HIS A 118 -13.54 6.16 -6.06
N ARG A 119 -13.68 7.07 -5.10
CA ARG A 119 -14.63 7.00 -3.99
C ARG A 119 -15.43 8.32 -3.96
N PRO A 120 -16.77 8.27 -3.76
CA PRO A 120 -17.57 9.47 -3.55
C PRO A 120 -17.32 10.10 -2.18
N LEU A 121 -17.62 11.40 -2.06
CA LEU A 121 -17.67 12.13 -0.79
C LEU A 121 -18.79 11.60 0.13
#